data_AF-K1Z663-F1
#
_entry.id   AF-K1Z663-F1
#
_cell.length_a   1.000
_cell.length_b   1.000
_cell.length_c   1.000
_cell.angle_alpha   90.00
_cell.angle_beta   90.00
_cell.angle_gamma   90.00
#
_symmetry.space_group_name_H-M   'P 1'
#
loop_
_entity.id
_entity.type
_entity.pdbx_description
1 polymer ?
#
loop_
_entity_poly.entity_id
_entity_poly.type
_entity_poly.pdbx_seq_one_letter_code
_entity_poly.pdbx_strand_id
1 'polypeptide(L)'
;MSDIHTIKNLLNFFPYIKEETWYMLVIGIVVYTIYIAYLIIFEQYYKTQNIILKSLEKKSIWEALNNLPIEDIHFFERLSFIIRSHLEDSEQVPLATKKTSWDIRQEQISHEWKEILDVCSYYEYTNERANNEQKMKIIERLRRSI
;
A
#
# COMPACT_ATOMS: atom_id res chain seq x y z
N MET A 1 5.41 36.34 47.81
CA MET A 1 3.98 36.47 47.47
C MET A 1 3.87 37.00 46.04
N SER A 2 4.16 36.13 45.06
CA SER A 2 4.29 36.47 43.62
C SER A 2 3.72 35.37 42.71
N ASP A 3 3.69 34.11 43.19
CA ASP A 3 3.23 32.98 42.37
C ASP A 3 1.71 32.89 42.18
N ILE A 4 0.92 33.20 43.22
CA ILE A 4 -0.55 33.10 43.14
C ILE A 4 -1.13 34.10 42.13
N HIS A 5 -0.58 35.32 42.04
CA HIS A 5 -1.03 36.33 41.08
C HIS A 5 -0.65 35.97 39.63
N THR A 6 0.47 35.30 39.43
CA THR A 6 0.94 34.87 38.10
C THR A 6 0.10 33.71 37.57
N ILE A 7 -0.25 32.74 38.43
CA ILE A 7 -1.17 31.63 38.10
C ILE A 7 -2.58 32.16 37.80
N LYS A 8 -3.07 33.14 38.57
CA LYS A 8 -4.38 33.77 38.36
C LYS A 8 -4.46 34.48 37.01
N ASN A 9 -3.37 35.10 36.55
CA ASN A 9 -3.31 35.71 35.22
C ASN A 9 -3.33 34.67 34.10
N LEU A 10 -2.62 33.55 34.24
CA LEU A 10 -2.61 32.45 33.27
C LEU A 10 -4.01 31.82 33.11
N LEU A 11 -4.73 31.61 34.21
CA LEU A 11 -6.13 31.15 34.19
C LEU A 11 -7.11 32.19 33.61
N ASN A 12 -6.81 33.49 33.76
CA ASN A 12 -7.59 34.57 33.15
C ASN A 12 -7.36 34.73 31.63
N PHE A 13 -6.29 34.13 31.07
CA PHE A 13 -6.06 34.10 29.62
C PHE A 13 -6.86 33.02 28.90
N PHE A 14 -7.19 31.91 29.59
CA PHE A 14 -8.02 30.83 29.01
C PHE A 14 -9.38 31.29 28.46
N PRO A 15 -10.15 32.18 29.11
CA PRO A 15 -11.42 32.66 28.57
C PRO A 15 -11.28 33.75 27.47
N TYR A 16 -10.06 34.23 27.18
CA TYR A 16 -9.83 35.27 26.15
C TYR A 16 -9.42 34.69 24.78
N ILE A 17 -9.20 33.38 24.71
CA ILE A 17 -9.06 32.64 23.47
C ILE A 17 -10.47 32.54 22.88
N LYS A 18 -10.78 33.41 21.89
CA LYS A 18 -12.05 33.39 21.15
C LYS A 18 -12.37 31.95 20.73
N GLU A 19 -13.65 31.59 20.75
CA GLU A 19 -14.17 30.28 20.34
C GLU A 19 -13.56 29.82 18.99
N GLU A 20 -13.37 30.76 18.06
CA GLU A 20 -12.68 30.60 16.77
C GLU A 20 -11.25 30.02 16.87
N THR A 21 -10.49 30.41 17.88
CA THR A 21 -9.12 29.94 18.10
C THR A 21 -9.10 28.51 18.64
N TRP A 22 -10.10 28.12 19.44
CA TRP A 22 -10.29 26.73 19.85
C TRP A 22 -10.63 25.84 18.65
N TYR A 23 -11.47 26.32 17.74
CA TYR A 23 -11.74 25.62 16.48
C TYR A 23 -10.48 25.46 15.62
N MET A 24 -9.66 26.51 15.48
CA MET A 24 -8.38 26.39 14.75
C MET A 24 -7.43 25.37 15.39
N LEU A 25 -7.32 25.35 16.71
CA LEU A 25 -6.48 24.38 17.42
C LEU A 25 -6.98 22.94 17.21
N VAL A 26 -8.29 22.70 17.31
CA VAL A 26 -8.88 21.38 17.08
C VAL A 26 -8.68 20.93 15.63
N ILE A 27 -8.89 21.81 14.65
CA ILE A 27 -8.64 21.50 13.23
C ILE A 27 -7.16 21.18 13.01
N GLY A 28 -6.26 21.96 13.60
CA GLY A 28 -4.81 21.72 13.53
C GLY A 28 -4.42 20.35 14.08
N ILE A 29 -5.00 19.95 15.22
CA ILE A 29 -4.79 18.62 15.80
C ILE A 29 -5.30 17.54 14.85
N VAL A 30 -6.51 17.66 14.31
CA VAL A 30 -7.10 16.67 13.39
C VAL A 30 -6.27 16.49 12.13
N VAL A 31 -5.83 17.59 11.50
CA VAL A 31 -4.98 17.54 10.30
C VAL A 31 -3.65 16.85 10.63
N TYR A 32 -3.09 17.14 11.81
CA TYR A 32 -1.84 16.51 12.24
C TYR A 32 -1.99 15.01 12.50
N THR A 33 -3.11 14.55 13.09
CA THR A 33 -3.37 13.11 13.25
C THR A 33 -3.54 12.41 11.90
N ILE A 34 -4.24 13.04 10.94
CA ILE A 34 -4.37 12.52 9.57
C ILE A 34 -2.98 12.42 8.91
N TYR A 35 -2.13 13.43 9.07
CA TYR A 35 -0.78 13.45 8.55
C TYR A 35 0.11 12.33 9.14
N ILE A 36 0.05 12.11 10.45
CA ILE A 36 0.78 11.00 11.09
C ILE A 36 0.26 9.65 10.58
N ALA A 37 -1.06 9.46 10.50
CA ALA A 37 -1.65 8.23 9.99
C ALA A 37 -1.21 7.96 8.54
N TYR A 38 -1.19 9.00 7.71
CA TYR A 38 -0.68 8.92 6.34
C TYR A 38 0.79 8.48 6.31
N LEU A 39 1.66 9.07 7.13
CA LEU A 39 3.08 8.69 7.22
C LEU A 39 3.26 7.23 7.67
N ILE A 40 2.48 6.75 8.64
CA ILE A 40 2.55 5.35 9.10
C ILE A 40 2.16 4.38 8.00
N ILE A 41 1.05 4.65 7.29
CA ILE A 41 0.58 3.82 6.17
C ILE A 41 1.61 3.83 5.04
N PHE A 42 2.17 5.00 4.74
CA PHE A 42 3.22 5.16 3.72
C PHE A 42 4.50 4.39 4.11
N GLU A 43 4.94 4.47 5.36
CA GLU A 43 6.12 3.73 5.83
C GLU A 43 5.89 2.21 5.80
N GLN A 44 4.69 1.74 6.18
CA GLN A 44 4.33 0.33 6.07
C GLN A 44 4.35 -0.15 4.60
N TYR A 45 3.79 0.64 3.69
CA TYR A 45 3.79 0.34 2.25
C TYR A 45 5.23 0.16 1.72
N TYR A 46 6.14 1.08 2.04
CA TYR A 46 7.54 1.00 1.60
C TYR A 46 8.35 -0.10 2.29
N LYS A 47 8.13 -0.38 3.58
CA LYS A 47 8.81 -1.49 4.27
C LYS A 47 8.41 -2.83 3.68
N THR A 48 7.13 -3.02 3.39
CA THR A 48 6.62 -4.23 2.74
C THR A 48 7.22 -4.38 1.34
N GLN A 49 7.27 -3.31 0.55
CA GLN A 49 7.92 -3.35 -0.77
C GLN A 49 9.40 -3.72 -0.69
N ASN A 50 10.17 -3.15 0.25
CA ASN A 50 11.60 -3.45 0.36
C ASN A 50 11.89 -4.89 0.79
N ILE A 51 11.04 -5.49 1.63
CA ILE A 51 11.15 -6.90 2.03
C ILE A 51 10.87 -7.81 0.82
N ILE A 52 9.84 -7.48 0.04
CA ILE A 52 9.48 -8.27 -1.15
C ILE A 52 10.56 -8.13 -2.24
N LEU A 53 11.07 -6.91 -2.47
CA LEU A 53 12.11 -6.60 -3.45
C LEU A 53 13.41 -7.38 -3.18
N LYS A 54 13.84 -7.45 -1.92
CA LYS A 54 15.02 -8.25 -1.52
C LYS A 54 14.83 -9.76 -1.71
N SER A 55 13.60 -10.26 -1.64
CA SER A 55 13.32 -11.70 -1.78
C SER A 55 13.31 -12.19 -3.23
N LEU A 56 13.12 -11.28 -4.20
CA LEU A 56 12.90 -11.62 -5.60
C LEU A 56 14.14 -11.41 -6.49
N GLU A 57 15.19 -10.77 -6.00
CA GLU A 57 16.33 -10.23 -6.76
C GLU A 57 17.18 -11.26 -7.56
N LYS A 58 16.76 -12.52 -7.69
CA LYS A 58 17.41 -13.50 -8.57
C LYS A 58 16.63 -14.75 -8.95
N LYS A 59 15.31 -14.79 -8.73
CA LYS A 59 14.51 -16.00 -8.98
C LYS A 59 13.74 -15.88 -10.29
N SER A 60 13.80 -16.92 -11.11
CA SER A 60 12.92 -17.03 -12.29
C SER A 60 11.46 -16.86 -11.85
N ILE A 61 10.61 -16.22 -12.67
CA ILE A 61 9.18 -16.06 -12.38
C ILE A 61 8.53 -17.40 -11.97
N TRP A 62 8.95 -18.50 -12.59
CA TRP A 62 8.52 -19.86 -12.26
C TRP A 62 8.85 -20.26 -10.82
N GLU A 63 10.06 -19.98 -10.37
CA GLU A 63 10.49 -20.28 -9.01
C GLU A 63 9.81 -19.36 -7.99
N ALA A 64 9.55 -18.10 -8.35
CA ALA A 64 8.79 -17.17 -7.51
C ALA A 64 7.32 -17.61 -7.35
N LEU A 65 6.68 -18.05 -8.45
CA LEU A 65 5.31 -18.57 -8.42
C LEU A 65 5.19 -19.89 -7.65
N ASN A 66 6.17 -20.79 -7.76
CA ASN A 66 6.16 -22.07 -7.04
C ASN A 66 6.36 -21.91 -5.53
N ASN A 67 7.09 -20.87 -5.11
CA ASN A 67 7.32 -20.58 -3.70
C ASN A 67 6.23 -19.68 -3.08
N LEU A 68 5.20 -19.30 -3.84
CA LEU A 68 4.14 -18.43 -3.37
C LEU A 68 3.18 -19.21 -2.45
N PRO A 69 3.09 -18.89 -1.15
CA PRO A 69 2.21 -19.61 -0.24
C PRO A 69 0.76 -19.22 -0.52
N ILE A 70 -0.07 -20.18 -0.94
CA ILE A 70 -1.49 -19.96 -1.28
C ILE A 70 -2.31 -19.49 -0.07
N GLU A 71 -1.92 -19.94 1.13
CA GLU A 71 -2.58 -19.60 2.39
C GLU A 71 -2.20 -18.19 2.90
N ASP A 72 -1.24 -17.52 2.25
CA ASP A 72 -0.80 -16.19 2.65
C ASP A 72 -1.94 -15.15 2.54
N ILE A 73 -2.02 -14.28 3.54
CA ILE A 73 -2.94 -13.15 3.60
C ILE A 73 -2.54 -12.13 2.53
N HIS A 74 -1.24 -11.95 2.31
CA HIS A 74 -0.67 -11.04 1.31
C HIS A 74 -0.45 -11.72 -0.04
N PHE A 75 -1.18 -12.81 -0.32
CA PHE A 75 -1.02 -13.59 -1.55
C PHE A 75 -1.12 -12.73 -2.82
N PHE A 76 -2.15 -11.88 -2.92
CA PHE A 76 -2.37 -11.06 -4.10
C PHE A 76 -1.34 -9.95 -4.25
N GLU A 77 -0.96 -9.29 -3.14
CA GLU A 77 0.12 -8.30 -3.16
C GLU A 77 1.44 -8.90 -3.64
N ARG A 78 1.79 -10.10 -3.14
CA ARG A 78 3.00 -10.81 -3.57
C ARG A 78 2.92 -11.27 -5.01
N LEU A 79 1.77 -11.77 -5.45
CA LEU A 79 1.55 -12.19 -6.84
C LEU A 79 1.66 -10.99 -7.78
N SER A 80 0.98 -9.89 -7.49
CA SER A 80 1.03 -8.62 -8.20
C SER A 80 2.47 -8.12 -8.33
N PHE A 81 3.25 -8.21 -7.26
CA PHE A 81 4.66 -7.85 -7.27
C PHE A 81 5.52 -8.77 -8.16
N ILE A 82 5.32 -10.09 -8.10
CA ILE A 82 6.03 -11.06 -8.95
C ILE A 82 5.78 -10.75 -10.44
N ILE A 83 4.53 -10.48 -10.80
CA ILE A 83 4.14 -10.12 -12.17
C ILE A 83 4.83 -8.83 -12.61
N ARG A 84 4.74 -7.78 -11.79
CA ARG A 84 5.35 -6.47 -12.08
C ARG A 84 6.86 -6.57 -12.22
N SER A 85 7.51 -7.35 -11.35
CA SER A 85 8.96 -7.60 -11.44
C SER A 85 9.30 -8.28 -12.77
N HIS A 86 8.54 -9.28 -13.19
CA HIS A 86 8.75 -9.93 -14.47
C HIS A 86 8.52 -9.01 -15.67
N LEU A 87 7.49 -8.15 -15.64
CA LEU A 87 7.26 -7.15 -16.70
C LEU A 87 8.38 -6.12 -16.78
N GLU A 88 9.00 -5.78 -15.66
CA GLU A 88 10.16 -4.89 -15.59
C GLU A 88 11.43 -5.60 -16.11
N ASP A 89 11.71 -6.82 -15.64
CA ASP A 89 12.86 -7.63 -16.07
C ASP A 89 12.82 -8.02 -17.55
N SER A 90 11.61 -8.18 -18.10
CA SER A 90 11.40 -8.46 -19.53
C SER A 90 11.39 -7.19 -20.40
N GLU A 91 11.68 -6.03 -19.82
CA GLU A 91 11.69 -4.71 -20.46
C GLU A 91 10.34 -4.31 -21.11
N GLN A 92 9.26 -5.04 -20.84
CA GLN A 92 7.93 -4.74 -21.39
C GLN A 92 7.32 -3.49 -20.76
N VAL A 93 7.57 -3.28 -19.46
CA VAL A 93 7.10 -2.11 -18.73
C VAL A 93 8.22 -1.55 -17.86
N PRO A 94 8.83 -0.40 -18.22
CA PRO A 94 9.86 0.19 -17.40
C PRO A 94 9.28 0.64 -16.05
N LEU A 95 10.00 0.33 -14.96
CA LEU A 95 9.63 0.63 -13.58
C LEU A 95 8.26 0.05 -13.18
N ALA A 96 7.88 -1.11 -13.70
CA ALA A 96 6.58 -1.73 -13.42
C ALA A 96 6.35 -1.96 -11.91
N THR A 97 7.38 -2.25 -11.13
CA THR A 97 7.27 -2.40 -9.66
C THR A 97 6.86 -1.12 -8.93
N LYS A 98 7.11 0.05 -9.52
CA LYS A 98 6.78 1.38 -8.95
C LYS A 98 5.49 1.97 -9.51
N LYS A 99 4.96 1.40 -10.59
CA LYS A 99 3.73 1.85 -11.25
C LYS A 99 2.50 1.30 -10.56
N THR A 100 1.41 2.07 -10.60
CA THR A 100 0.09 1.58 -10.17
C THR A 100 -0.46 0.60 -11.21
N SER A 101 -1.44 -0.23 -10.84
CA SER A 101 -2.13 -1.09 -11.80
C SER A 101 -2.78 -0.30 -12.94
N TRP A 102 -3.26 0.92 -12.65
CA TRP A 102 -3.79 1.84 -13.65
C TRP A 102 -2.74 2.26 -14.69
N ASP A 103 -1.53 2.62 -14.23
CA ASP A 103 -0.44 3.01 -15.12
C ASP A 103 -0.03 1.83 -16.03
N ILE A 104 0.03 0.61 -15.49
CA ILE A 104 0.37 -0.60 -16.23
C ILE A 104 -0.70 -0.94 -17.29
N ARG A 105 -1.99 -0.64 -17.05
CA ARG A 105 -3.05 -0.88 -18.05
C ARG A 105 -2.85 -0.07 -19.33
N GLN A 106 -2.21 1.09 -19.25
CA GLN A 106 -1.95 1.94 -20.41
C GLN A 106 -0.80 1.42 -21.29
N GLU A 107 0.01 0.50 -20.76
CA GLU A 107 1.16 -0.07 -21.45
C GLU A 107 0.77 -1.17 -22.45
N GLN A 108 1.65 -1.45 -23.40
CA GLN A 108 1.49 -2.51 -24.41
C GLN A 108 1.89 -3.89 -23.86
N ILE A 109 1.13 -4.39 -22.88
CA ILE A 109 1.25 -5.75 -22.35
C ILE A 109 0.08 -6.63 -22.80
N SER A 110 0.24 -7.96 -22.73
CA SER A 110 -0.82 -8.90 -23.12
C SER A 110 -2.08 -8.71 -22.28
N HIS A 111 -3.24 -9.03 -22.88
CA HIS A 111 -4.53 -8.93 -22.20
C HIS A 111 -4.59 -9.82 -20.94
N GLU A 112 -3.96 -11.00 -21.00
CA GLU A 112 -3.92 -11.94 -19.87
C GLU A 112 -3.20 -11.35 -18.66
N TRP A 113 -2.07 -10.67 -18.86
CA TRP A 113 -1.36 -10.00 -17.77
C TRP A 113 -2.20 -8.88 -17.13
N LYS A 114 -2.94 -8.12 -17.94
CA LYS A 114 -3.84 -7.05 -17.45
C LYS A 114 -4.97 -7.63 -16.61
N GLU A 115 -5.64 -8.66 -17.09
CA GLU A 115 -6.74 -9.32 -16.35
C GLU A 115 -6.27 -9.83 -14.98
N ILE A 116 -5.09 -10.46 -14.93
CA ILE A 116 -4.57 -11.03 -13.69
C ILE A 116 -4.18 -9.94 -12.70
N LEU A 117 -3.54 -8.85 -13.16
CA LEU A 117 -3.24 -7.69 -12.32
C LEU A 117 -4.51 -6.99 -11.80
N ASP A 118 -5.58 -7.01 -12.58
CA ASP A 118 -6.88 -6.47 -12.17
C ASP A 118 -7.54 -7.32 -11.10
N VAL A 119 -7.48 -8.65 -11.23
CA VAL A 119 -7.92 -9.57 -10.18
C VAL A 119 -7.10 -9.39 -8.91
N CYS A 120 -5.78 -9.24 -9.01
CA CYS A 120 -4.93 -8.96 -7.84
C CYS A 120 -5.34 -7.64 -7.17
N SER A 121 -5.49 -6.56 -7.95
CA SER A 121 -5.91 -5.26 -7.43
C SER A 121 -7.28 -5.35 -6.75
N TYR A 122 -8.24 -6.06 -7.34
CA TYR A 122 -9.56 -6.23 -6.75
C TYR A 122 -9.49 -6.86 -5.34
N TYR A 123 -8.75 -7.96 -5.19
CA TYR A 123 -8.63 -8.63 -3.89
C TYR A 123 -7.67 -7.94 -2.90
N GLU A 124 -6.76 -7.08 -3.38
CA GLU A 124 -5.95 -6.21 -2.54
C GLU A 124 -6.79 -5.08 -1.91
N TYR A 125 -7.71 -4.48 -2.68
CA TYR A 125 -8.48 -3.30 -2.25
C TYR A 125 -9.90 -3.60 -1.75
N THR A 126 -10.35 -4.86 -1.83
CA THR A 126 -11.64 -5.29 -1.28
C THR A 126 -11.43 -6.20 -0.06
N ASN A 127 -12.40 -6.22 0.85
CA ASN A 127 -12.40 -7.17 1.97
C ASN A 127 -12.82 -8.60 1.56
N GLU A 128 -13.03 -8.84 0.27
CA GLU A 128 -13.40 -10.15 -0.22
C GLU A 128 -12.20 -11.10 -0.15
N ARG A 129 -12.40 -12.27 0.45
CA ARG A 129 -11.35 -13.30 0.51
C ARG A 129 -11.55 -14.31 -0.61
N ALA A 130 -10.57 -14.40 -1.50
CA ALA A 130 -10.53 -15.47 -2.48
C ALA A 130 -10.24 -16.82 -1.79
N ASN A 131 -10.97 -17.86 -2.19
CA ASN A 131 -10.69 -19.22 -1.74
C ASN A 131 -9.38 -19.75 -2.35
N ASN A 132 -8.75 -20.72 -1.69
CA ASN A 132 -7.50 -21.35 -2.15
C ASN A 132 -7.61 -21.94 -3.57
N GLU A 133 -8.78 -22.48 -3.93
CA GLU A 133 -9.04 -22.99 -5.29
C GLU A 133 -8.97 -21.87 -6.35
N GLN A 134 -9.48 -20.67 -6.03
CA GLN A 134 -9.42 -19.53 -6.94
C GLN A 134 -7.98 -19.02 -7.08
N LYS A 135 -7.25 -18.92 -5.96
CA LYS A 135 -5.82 -18.57 -5.95
C LYS A 135 -4.99 -19.53 -6.82
N MET A 136 -5.25 -20.84 -6.73
CA MET A 136 -4.60 -21.84 -7.59
C MET A 136 -4.94 -21.68 -9.07
N LYS A 137 -6.22 -21.47 -9.41
CA LYS A 137 -6.64 -21.24 -10.81
C LYS A 137 -5.94 -20.03 -11.43
N ILE A 138 -5.70 -18.97 -10.65
CA ILE A 138 -4.97 -17.79 -11.11
C ILE A 138 -3.50 -18.13 -11.38
N ILE A 139 -2.83 -18.86 -10.47
CA ILE A 139 -1.45 -19.33 -10.71
C ILE A 139 -1.37 -20.20 -11.96
N GLU A 140 -2.31 -21.13 -12.16
CA GLU A 140 -2.32 -21.99 -13.35
C GLU A 140 -2.52 -21.21 -14.65
N ARG A 141 -3.36 -20.16 -14.64
CA ARG A 141 -3.51 -19.27 -15.78
C ARG A 141 -2.21 -18.54 -16.08
N LEU A 142 -1.58 -17.93 -15.08
CA LEU A 142 -0.26 -17.29 -15.18
C LEU A 142 0.79 -18.21 -15.80
N ARG A 143 0.82 -19.47 -15.38
CA ARG A 143 1.77 -20.46 -15.92
C ARG A 143 1.57 -20.76 -17.41
N ARG A 144 0.37 -20.56 -17.96
CA ARG A 144 0.10 -20.76 -19.39
C ARG A 144 0.42 -19.53 -20.24
N SER A 145 0.49 -18.36 -19.60
CA SER A 145 0.72 -17.05 -20.22
C SER A 145 2.21 -16.66 -20.34
N ILE A 146 3.10 -17.43 -19.70
CA ILE A 146 4.56 -17.28 -19.72
C ILE A 146 5.16 -18.30 -20.69
#